data_AF-A0AAQ3KB29-F1
#
_entry.id   AF-A0AAQ3KB29-F1
#
_cell.length_a   1.000
_cell.length_b   1.000
_cell.length_c   1.000
_cell.angle_alpha   90.00
_cell.angle_beta   90.00
_cell.angle_gamma   90.00
#
_symmetry.space_group_name_H-M   'P 1'
#
loop_
_entity.id
_entity.type
_entity.pdbx_description
1 polymer ?
#
loop_
_entity_poly.entity_id
_entity_poly.type
_entity_poly.pdbx_seq_one_letter_code
_entity_poly.pdbx_strand_id
1 'polypeptide(L)'
;MAVIALKCPSIEVAMVDISVTRIAAWNSDQLPIYEPGKAADLTYWESVARMIADVSKFDKIIVEKSTVPVKTAKAIEKILTHNSKGINYQIFSNPEFLIEGTAIEDLFSPDRVLIGGWEIPEGQKAV
;
A
#
# COMPACT_ATOMS: atom_id res chain seq x y z
N MET A 1 -2.61 9.03 7.49
CA MET A 1 -3.15 7.77 8.03
C MET A 1 -4.00 7.12 6.95
N ALA A 2 -3.70 5.89 6.49
CA ALA A 2 -4.57 5.19 5.54
C ALA A 2 -5.93 4.89 6.22
N VAL A 3 -7.05 5.06 5.51
CA VAL A 3 -8.42 4.81 6.04
C VAL A 3 -8.53 3.44 6.68
N ILE A 4 -7.84 2.44 6.14
CA ILE A 4 -7.83 1.08 6.66
C ILE A 4 -7.30 1.02 8.10
N ALA A 5 -6.27 1.80 8.45
CA ALA A 5 -5.74 1.87 9.80
C ALA A 5 -6.72 2.56 10.76
N LEU A 6 -7.48 3.55 10.29
CA LEU A 6 -8.48 4.26 11.08
C LEU A 6 -9.73 3.41 11.33
N LYS A 7 -10.19 2.68 10.31
CA LYS A 7 -11.45 1.93 10.34
C LYS A 7 -11.27 0.51 10.91
N CYS A 8 -10.06 -0.04 10.87
CA CYS A 8 -9.75 -1.39 11.36
C CYS A 8 -8.69 -1.35 12.49
N PRO A 9 -9.02 -0.83 13.69
CA PRO A 9 -8.04 -0.65 14.77
C PRO A 9 -7.49 -1.96 15.35
N SER A 10 -8.17 -3.08 15.09
CA SER A 10 -7.72 -4.42 15.49
C SER A 10 -6.71 -5.03 14.52
N ILE A 11 -6.44 -4.39 13.38
CA ILE A 11 -5.51 -4.87 12.35
C ILE A 11 -4.24 -4.04 12.44
N GLU A 12 -3.09 -4.70 12.52
CA GLU A 12 -1.79 -4.04 12.41
C GLU A 12 -1.57 -3.58 10.97
N VAL A 13 -1.44 -2.28 10.77
CA VAL A 13 -1.19 -1.67 9.46
C VAL A 13 0.19 -1.02 9.49
N ALA A 14 1.09 -1.51 8.66
CA ALA A 14 2.42 -0.94 8.47
C ALA A 14 2.48 -0.18 7.14
N MET A 15 2.87 1.10 7.19
CA MET A 15 3.21 1.86 5.98
C MET A 15 4.70 1.65 5.68
N VAL A 16 5.03 1.33 4.43
CA VAL A 16 6.41 1.07 4.00
C VAL A 16 6.77 2.06 2.89
N ASP A 17 7.88 2.76 3.06
CA ASP A 17 8.46 3.69 2.08
C ASP A 17 9.99 3.49 2.11
N ILE A 18 10.67 3.75 0.99
CA ILE A 18 12.13 3.66 0.91
C ILE A 18 12.83 4.76 1.73
N SER A 19 12.15 5.89 1.95
CA SER A 19 12.68 7.05 2.65
C SER A 19 12.33 7.00 4.14
N VAL A 20 13.35 6.73 4.95
CA VAL A 20 13.27 6.81 6.42
C VAL A 20 12.76 8.18 6.87
N THR A 21 13.21 9.25 6.21
CA THR A 21 12.76 10.62 6.50
C THR A 21 11.26 10.80 6.23
N ARG A 22 10.73 10.20 5.15
CA ARG A 22 9.29 10.22 4.88
C ARG A 22 8.51 9.44 5.91
N ILE A 23 8.97 8.24 6.27
CA ILE A 23 8.33 7.45 7.33
C ILE A 23 8.26 8.27 8.63
N ALA A 24 9.36 8.92 9.01
CA ALA A 24 9.41 9.77 10.20
C ALA A 24 8.43 10.95 10.10
N ALA A 25 8.35 11.62 8.95
CA ALA A 25 7.41 12.71 8.71
C ALA A 25 5.94 12.23 8.79
N TRP A 26 5.63 11.07 8.19
CA TRP A 26 4.29 10.46 8.24
C TRP A 26 3.87 10.00 9.64
N ASN A 27 4.83 9.70 10.51
CA ASN A 27 4.59 9.35 11.92
C ASN A 27 4.59 10.57 12.86
N SER A 28 4.68 11.78 12.31
CA SER A 28 4.63 13.02 13.09
C SER A 28 3.24 13.65 13.05
N ASP A 29 2.99 14.61 13.94
CA ASP A 29 1.74 15.39 13.97
C ASP A 29 1.61 16.35 12.77
N GLN A 30 2.66 16.51 11.96
CA GLN A 30 2.68 17.36 10.77
C GLN A 30 2.85 16.50 9.51
N LEU A 31 1.75 16.34 8.77
CA LEU A 31 1.75 15.49 7.58
C LEU A 31 2.43 16.19 6.38
N PRO A 32 3.29 15.49 5.61
CA PRO A 32 3.90 16.04 4.41
C PRO A 32 2.89 16.00 3.24
N ILE A 33 1.95 16.96 3.20
CA ILE A 33 0.79 16.97 2.28
C ILE A 33 1.16 17.47 0.86
N TYR A 34 2.32 18.10 0.67
CA TYR A 34 2.70 18.73 -0.60
C TYR A 34 4.10 18.33 -1.05
N GLU A 35 4.22 17.79 -2.28
CA GLU A 35 5.51 17.49 -2.92
C GLU A 35 5.49 17.85 -4.42
N PRO A 36 5.90 19.07 -4.79
CA PRO A 36 5.93 19.49 -6.19
C PRO A 36 7.14 18.90 -6.93
N GLY A 37 6.91 18.41 -8.16
CA GLY A 37 7.98 18.21 -9.15
C GLY A 37 8.66 16.85 -9.21
N LYS A 38 8.17 15.82 -8.51
CA LYS A 38 8.67 14.44 -8.68
C LYS A 38 7.74 13.62 -9.57
N ALA A 39 8.26 13.20 -10.73
CA ALA A 39 7.62 12.13 -11.50
C ALA A 39 7.66 10.83 -10.69
N ALA A 40 6.64 9.98 -10.81
CA ALA A 40 6.60 8.68 -10.17
C ALA A 40 7.78 7.84 -10.69
N ASP A 41 8.85 7.73 -9.90
CA ASP A 41 9.94 6.82 -10.20
C ASP A 41 9.45 5.40 -9.95
N LEU A 42 9.29 4.67 -11.07
CA LEU A 42 8.77 3.32 -11.10
C LEU A 42 9.73 2.29 -10.49
N THR A 43 10.90 2.68 -9.98
CA THR A 43 11.84 1.77 -9.32
C THR A 43 11.59 1.61 -7.82
N TYR A 44 10.87 2.54 -7.18
CA TYR A 44 10.71 2.52 -5.71
C TYR A 44 9.88 1.33 -5.20
N TRP A 45 8.83 0.94 -5.92
CA TRP A 45 7.97 -0.17 -5.49
C TRP A 45 8.70 -1.51 -5.49
N GLU A 46 9.68 -1.72 -6.39
CA GLU A 46 10.49 -2.95 -6.42
C GLU A 46 11.36 -3.07 -5.17
N SER A 47 12.02 -1.97 -4.78
CA SER A 47 12.85 -1.92 -3.58
C SER A 47 12.02 -2.18 -2.32
N VAL A 48 10.84 -1.56 -2.24
CA VAL A 48 9.88 -1.79 -1.14
C VAL A 48 9.43 -3.26 -1.10
N ALA A 49 9.09 -3.86 -2.24
CA ALA A 49 8.70 -5.27 -2.30
C ALA A 49 9.81 -6.20 -1.81
N ARG A 50 11.08 -5.93 -2.17
CA ARG A 50 12.23 -6.71 -1.66
C ARG A 50 12.41 -6.55 -0.15
N MET A 51 12.33 -5.31 0.35
CA MET A 51 12.42 -5.03 1.78
C MET A 51 11.33 -5.77 2.56
N ILE A 52 10.09 -5.76 2.06
CA ILE A 52 8.97 -6.49 2.66
C ILE A 52 9.30 -7.99 2.70
N ALA A 53 9.80 -8.58 1.63
CA ALA A 53 10.16 -10.00 1.60
C ALA A 53 11.25 -10.34 2.64
N ASP A 54 12.26 -9.48 2.80
CA ASP A 54 13.39 -9.70 3.70
C ASP A 54 13.00 -9.64 5.19
N VAL A 55 12.08 -8.74 5.54
CA VAL A 55 11.69 -8.48 6.94
C VAL A 55 10.45 -9.26 7.39
N SER A 56 9.68 -9.82 6.45
CA SER A 56 8.44 -10.53 6.77
C SER A 56 8.72 -11.83 7.53
N LYS A 57 7.90 -12.08 8.56
CA LYS A 57 7.99 -13.26 9.44
C LYS A 57 6.72 -14.13 9.45
N PHE A 58 5.63 -13.61 8.89
CA PHE A 58 4.30 -14.22 8.89
C PHE A 58 3.54 -13.74 7.65
N ASP A 59 2.52 -14.49 7.25
CA ASP A 59 1.67 -14.21 6.09
C ASP A 59 1.10 -12.78 6.15
N LYS A 60 1.06 -12.11 4.99
CA LYS A 60 0.64 -10.70 4.91
C LYS A 60 -0.29 -10.43 3.75
N ILE A 61 -1.16 -9.44 3.97
CA ILE A 61 -1.88 -8.76 2.90
C ILE A 61 -1.07 -7.52 2.51
N ILE A 62 -0.76 -7.38 1.23
CA ILE A 62 -0.05 -6.24 0.66
C ILE A 62 -1.06 -5.44 -0.15
N VAL A 63 -1.27 -4.19 0.25
CA VAL A 63 -2.20 -3.28 -0.43
C VAL A 63 -1.41 -2.21 -1.14
N GLU A 64 -1.46 -2.24 -2.47
CA GLU A 64 -0.93 -1.21 -3.35
C GLU A 64 -1.96 -0.08 -3.45
N LYS A 65 -1.58 1.14 -3.07
CA LYS A 65 -2.49 2.29 -2.90
C LYS A 65 -2.32 3.41 -3.95
N SER A 66 -1.19 3.42 -4.67
CA SER A 66 -0.80 4.55 -5.52
C SER A 66 -1.34 4.40 -6.94
N THR A 67 -1.24 5.46 -7.74
CA THR A 67 -1.41 5.36 -9.20
C THR A 67 -0.17 4.70 -9.82
N VAL A 68 -0.03 3.40 -9.64
CA VAL A 68 1.05 2.62 -10.28
C VAL A 68 0.62 2.10 -11.64
N PRO A 69 1.57 1.77 -12.55
CA PRO A 69 1.25 1.17 -13.83
C PRO A 69 0.45 -0.12 -13.71
N VAL A 70 -0.38 -0.38 -14.72
CA VAL A 70 -1.09 -1.67 -14.87
C VAL A 70 -0.04 -2.79 -14.84
N LYS A 71 -0.31 -3.85 -14.08
CA LYS A 71 0.54 -5.04 -13.83
C LYS A 71 1.57 -4.92 -12.70
N THR A 72 1.66 -3.80 -11.97
CA THR A 72 2.54 -3.69 -10.79
C THR A 72 2.22 -4.74 -9.73
N ALA A 73 0.94 -5.02 -9.45
CA ALA A 73 0.55 -6.06 -8.49
C ALA A 73 1.16 -7.44 -8.80
N LYS A 74 1.17 -7.84 -10.08
CA LYS A 74 1.77 -9.10 -10.54
C LYS A 74 3.29 -9.11 -10.39
N ALA A 75 3.93 -7.96 -10.57
CA ALA A 75 5.37 -7.83 -10.41
C ALA A 75 5.77 -7.84 -8.93
N ILE A 76 5.01 -7.18 -8.05
CA ILE A 76 5.14 -7.28 -6.59
C ILE A 76 5.02 -8.74 -6.14
N GLU A 77 3.96 -9.42 -6.57
CA GLU A 77 3.74 -10.85 -6.27
C GLU A 77 4.95 -11.71 -6.68
N LYS A 78 5.47 -11.49 -7.89
CA LYS A 78 6.66 -12.22 -8.35
C LYS A 78 7.85 -11.97 -7.43
N ILE A 79 8.13 -10.73 -7.05
CA ILE A 79 9.25 -10.40 -6.15
C ILE A 79 9.06 -11.06 -4.79
N LEU A 80 7.88 -10.91 -4.18
CA LEU A 80 7.59 -11.44 -2.85
C LEU A 80 7.68 -12.96 -2.82
N THR A 81 7.07 -13.65 -3.79
CA THR A 81 7.07 -15.12 -3.86
C THR A 81 8.46 -15.70 -4.06
N HIS A 82 9.28 -15.11 -4.95
CA HIS A 82 10.64 -15.60 -5.23
C HIS A 82 11.60 -15.39 -4.05
N ASN A 83 11.34 -14.40 -3.20
CA ASN A 83 12.15 -14.12 -2.01
C ASN A 83 11.48 -14.61 -0.71
N SER A 84 10.33 -15.30 -0.81
CA SER A 84 9.59 -15.77 0.35
C SER A 84 10.29 -16.96 1.01
N LYS A 85 10.29 -16.97 2.34
CA LYS A 85 10.81 -18.08 3.14
C LYS A 85 9.66 -18.93 3.70
N GLY A 86 8.72 -19.31 2.82
CA GLY A 86 7.49 -20.02 3.19
C GLY A 86 6.38 -19.12 3.74
N ILE A 87 6.40 -17.84 3.37
CA ILE A 87 5.39 -16.85 3.74
C ILE A 87 4.46 -16.62 2.55
N ASN A 88 3.15 -16.65 2.81
CA ASN A 88 2.14 -16.35 1.81
C ASN A 88 1.81 -14.86 1.79
N TYR A 89 1.68 -14.30 0.59
CA TYR A 89 1.29 -12.91 0.39
C TYR A 89 0.01 -12.86 -0.44
N GLN A 90 -0.95 -12.06 0.03
CA GLN A 90 -2.12 -11.70 -0.78
C GLN A 90 -1.97 -10.26 -1.24
N ILE A 91 -2.04 -10.03 -2.55
CA ILE A 91 -1.80 -8.72 -3.14
C ILE A 91 -3.13 -8.12 -3.58
N PHE A 92 -3.41 -6.93 -3.08
CA PHE A 92 -4.57 -6.13 -3.45
C PHE A 92 -4.15 -4.78 -4.02
N SER A 93 -4.96 -4.22 -4.89
CA SER A 93 -4.88 -2.83 -5.31
C SER A 93 -6.09 -2.09 -4.75
N ASN A 94 -5.83 -0.97 -4.09
CA ASN A 94 -6.83 -0.06 -3.55
C ASN A 94 -6.46 1.35 -4.01
N PRO A 95 -6.75 1.73 -5.26
CA PRO A 95 -6.32 3.01 -5.80
C PRO A 95 -6.92 4.21 -5.06
N GLU A 96 -6.23 5.33 -5.15
CA GLU A 96 -6.62 6.61 -4.58
C GLU A 96 -7.43 7.47 -5.56
N PHE A 97 -8.51 8.09 -5.07
CA PHE A 97 -9.33 9.05 -5.82
C PHE A 97 -9.50 10.38 -5.08
N LEU A 98 -8.46 10.86 -4.39
CA LEU A 98 -8.49 12.12 -3.66
C LEU A 98 -8.25 13.31 -4.60
N ILE A 99 -8.96 14.41 -4.35
CA ILE A 99 -8.81 15.66 -5.10
C ILE A 99 -8.05 16.68 -4.23
N GLU A 100 -7.12 17.42 -4.85
CA GLU A 100 -6.39 18.48 -4.16
C GLU A 100 -7.37 19.55 -3.63
N GLY A 101 -7.23 19.92 -2.36
CA GLY A 101 -8.12 20.86 -1.68
C GLY A 101 -9.30 20.20 -0.93
N THR A 102 -9.72 18.99 -1.30
CA THR A 102 -10.81 18.24 -0.64
C THR A 102 -10.37 16.89 -0.10
N ALA A 103 -9.08 16.55 -0.19
CA ALA A 103 -8.54 15.24 0.15
C ALA A 103 -8.94 14.69 1.53
N ILE A 104 -9.17 15.53 2.55
CA ILE A 104 -9.67 15.08 3.86
C ILE A 104 -11.13 14.66 3.77
N GLU A 105 -11.98 15.47 3.14
CA GLU A 105 -13.41 15.17 2.97
C GLU A 105 -13.60 13.92 2.08
N ASP A 106 -12.88 13.84 0.96
CA ASP A 106 -12.88 12.69 0.05
C ASP A 106 -12.47 11.39 0.76
N LEU A 107 -11.62 11.49 1.80
CA LEU A 107 -11.20 10.35 2.61
C LEU A 107 -12.31 9.85 3.55
N PHE A 108 -13.12 10.76 4.09
CA PHE A 108 -14.20 10.44 5.04
C PHE A 108 -15.53 10.12 4.35
N SER A 109 -15.77 10.65 3.15
CA SER A 109 -17.00 10.46 2.37
C SER A 109 -16.68 10.26 0.89
N PRO A 110 -16.00 9.16 0.52
CA PRO A 110 -15.66 8.87 -0.86
C PRO A 110 -16.90 8.53 -1.68
N ASP A 111 -16.95 8.96 -2.94
CA ASP A 111 -17.97 8.51 -3.90
C ASP A 111 -17.95 6.99 -4.09
N ARG A 112 -16.75 6.39 -4.06
CA ARG A 112 -16.52 4.95 -4.15
C ARG A 112 -15.17 4.55 -3.57
N VAL A 113 -15.09 3.31 -3.08
CA VAL A 113 -13.84 2.62 -2.75
C VAL A 113 -13.68 1.46 -3.72
N LEU A 114 -12.54 1.38 -4.40
CA LEU A 114 -12.24 0.28 -5.33
C LEU A 114 -11.20 -0.63 -4.69
N ILE A 115 -11.52 -1.93 -4.59
CA ILE A 115 -10.57 -2.95 -4.12
C ILE A 115 -10.50 -4.03 -5.20
N GLY A 116 -9.31 -4.23 -5.75
CA GLY A 116 -9.02 -5.31 -6.69
C GLY A 116 -8.11 -6.35 -6.04
N GLY A 117 -8.42 -7.62 -6.24
CA GLY A 117 -7.62 -8.75 -5.75
C GLY A 117 -7.80 -9.97 -6.62
N TRP A 118 -7.09 -11.05 -6.30
CA TRP A 118 -7.23 -12.32 -7.01
C TRP A 118 -8.54 -13.02 -6.67
N GLU A 119 -9.18 -13.63 -7.67
CA GLU A 119 -10.40 -14.44 -7.49
C GLU A 119 -10.06 -15.85 -6.95
N ILE A 120 -9.51 -15.90 -5.74
CA ILE A 120 -9.18 -17.12 -5.01
C ILE A 120 -9.84 -17.10 -3.62
N PRO A 121 -10.06 -18.26 -2.97
CA PRO A 121 -10.77 -18.32 -1.69
C PRO A 121 -10.15 -17.44 -0.60
N GLU A 122 -8.82 -17.38 -0.53
CA GLU A 122 -8.09 -16.55 0.43
C GLU A 122 -8.26 -15.06 0.14
N GLY A 123 -8.28 -14.68 -1.14
CA GLY A 123 -8.51 -13.31 -1.60
C GLY A 123 -9.93 -12.84 -1.28
N GLN A 124 -10.92 -13.70 -1.49
CA GLN A 124 -12.32 -13.40 -1.15
C GLN A 124 -12.56 -13.28 0.36
N LYS A 125 -11.82 -14.01 1.19
CA LYS A 125 -11.89 -13.87 2.66
C LYS A 125 -11.26 -12.57 3.19
N ALA A 126 -10.39 -11.95 2.40
CA ALA A 126 -9.64 -10.77 2.81
C ALA A 126 -10.33 -9.44 2.46
N VAL A 127 -11.44 -9.48 1.70
CA VAL A 127 -12.33 -8.34 1.41
C VAL A 127 -13.57 -8.42 2.28
#